data_AF-A0A7V3CDV9-F1
#
_entry.id   AF-A0A7V3CDV9-F1
#
_cell.length_a   1.000
_cell.length_b   1.000
_cell.length_c   1.000
_cell.angle_alpha   90.00
_cell.angle_beta   90.00
_cell.angle_gamma   90.00
#
_symmetry.space_group_name_H-M   'P 1'
#
loop_
_entity.id
_entity.type
_entity.pdbx_description
1 polymer ?
#
loop_
_entity_poly.entity_id
_entity_poly.type
_entity_poly.pdbx_seq_one_letter_code
_entity_poly.pdbx_strand_id
1 'polypeptide(L)' 'MKPLWTRRRFLQGFGGGIAAAGLLAACGRLGGSRREIPGRICGADATRAHRLRAGGFPAPSRVERASCVIVGGGIAGL' A
#
# COMPACT_ATOMS: atom_id res chain seq x y z
N MET A 1 -24.52 -3.59 41.93
CA MET A 1 -24.34 -4.22 40.62
C MET A 1 -23.11 -3.62 39.95
N LYS A 2 -22.04 -4.39 39.68
CA LYS A 2 -20.82 -3.89 39.04
C LYS A 2 -20.94 -4.03 37.51
N PRO A 3 -20.61 -3.01 36.71
CA PRO A 3 -20.77 -3.10 35.26
C PRO A 3 -19.82 -4.15 34.67
N LEU A 4 -20.37 -5.08 33.86
CA LEU A 4 -19.66 -6.22 33.25
C LEU A 4 -18.70 -5.84 32.12
N TRP A 5 -18.36 -4.56 31.98
CA TRP A 5 -17.57 -4.06 30.86
C TRP A 5 -16.12 -3.80 31.28
N THR A 6 -15.24 -4.74 30.95
CA THR A 6 -13.80 -4.55 31.11
C THR A 6 -13.30 -3.56 30.06
N ARG A 7 -12.44 -2.61 30.44
CA ARG A 7 -11.82 -1.60 29.55
C ARG A 7 -11.30 -2.17 28.22
N ARG A 8 -10.76 -3.39 28.23
CA ARG A 8 -10.28 -4.11 27.04
C ARG A 8 -11.40 -4.37 26.02
N ARG A 9 -12.59 -4.73 26.50
CA ARG A 9 -13.77 -5.03 25.67
C ARG A 9 -14.38 -3.76 25.08
N PHE A 10 -14.31 -2.64 25.82
CA PHE A 10 -14.69 -1.31 25.33
C PHE A 10 -13.77 -0.85 24.19
N LEU A 11 -12.45 -0.98 24.34
CA LEU A 11 -11.48 -0.62 23.29
C LEU A 11 -11.61 -1.50 22.04
N GLN A 12 -11.91 -2.78 22.20
CA GLN A 12 -12.14 -3.69 21.07
C GLN A 12 -13.42 -3.35 20.30
N GLY A 13 -14.52 -3.03 20.99
CA GLY A 13 -15.78 -2.68 20.34
C GLY A 13 -15.74 -1.32 19.64
N PHE A 14 -15.19 -0.29 20.30
CA PHE A 14 -15.15 1.07 19.76
C PHE A 14 -14.00 1.26 18.77
N GLY A 15 -12.80 0.77 19.08
CA GLY A 15 -11.63 0.86 18.19
C GLY A 15 -11.74 -0.03 16.96
N GLY A 16 -12.31 -1.24 17.11
CA GLY A 16 -12.50 -2.17 15.99
C GLY A 16 -13.59 -1.72 15.01
N GLY A 17 -14.72 -1.22 15.53
CA GLY A 17 -15.85 -0.77 14.70
C GLY A 17 -15.54 0.48 13.87
N ILE A 18 -14.86 1.48 14.46
CA ILE A 18 -14.51 2.72 13.77
C ILE A 18 -13.40 2.48 12.74
N ALA A 19 -12.40 1.63 13.06
CA ALA A 19 -11.34 1.28 12.12
C ALA A 19 -11.89 0.50 10.91
N ALA A 20 -12.79 -0.46 11.13
CA ALA A 20 -13.38 -1.25 10.06
C ALA A 20 -14.27 -0.40 9.13
N ALA A 21 -15.07 0.52 9.68
CA ALA A 21 -15.91 1.42 8.89
C ALA A 21 -15.08 2.43 8.07
N GLY A 22 -13.98 2.95 8.62
CA GLY A 22 -13.06 3.84 7.92
C GLY A 22 -12.33 3.16 6.76
N LEU A 23 -11.90 1.90 6.94
CA LEU A 23 -11.28 1.09 5.89
C LEU A 23 -12.23 0.79 4.73
N LEU A 24 -13.49 0.46 5.01
CA LEU A 24 -14.51 0.19 3.99
C LEU A 24 -14.91 1.46 3.22
N ALA A 25 -15.06 2.60 3.90
CA ALA A 25 -15.34 3.88 3.26
C ALA A 25 -14.17 4.38 2.38
N ALA A 26 -12.93 4.07 2.75
CA ALA A 26 -11.74 4.36 1.94
C ALA A 26 -11.67 3.47 0.69
N CYS A 27 -11.97 2.17 0.82
CA CYS A 27 -12.03 1.25 -0.32
C CYS A 27 -13.13 1.61 -1.33
N GLY A 28 -14.31 2.06 -0.87
CA GLY A 28 -15.38 2.52 -1.77
C GLY A 28 -15.02 3.75 -2.61
N ARG A 29 -14.12 4.61 -2.11
CA ARG A 29 -13.61 5.79 -2.85
C ARG A 29 -12.46 5.49 -3.81
N LEU A 30 -11.80 4.34 -3.66
CA LEU A 30 -10.76 3.86 -4.59
C LEU A 30 -11.34 3.30 -5.89
N GLY A 31 -12.66 3.05 -5.94
CA GLY A 31 -13.40 2.70 -7.16
C GLY A 31 -13.71 3.88 -8.09
N GLY A 32 -13.25 5.08 -7.75
CA GLY A 32 -13.35 6.25 -8.63
C GLY A 32 -12.49 6.03 -9.88
N SER A 33 -13.12 6.06 -11.05
CA SER A 33 -12.50 6.02 -12.38
C SER A 33 -11.10 6.63 -12.36
N ARG A 34 -10.12 5.89 -12.86
CA ARG A 34 -8.71 6.26 -12.98
C ARG A 34 -8.57 7.72 -13.44
N ARG A 35 -8.55 8.68 -12.50
CA ARG A 35 -8.61 10.09 -12.82
C ARG A 35 -7.34 10.40 -13.62
N GLU A 36 -7.55 10.85 -14.85
CA GLU A 36 -6.44 11.27 -15.69
C GLU A 36 -5.92 12.57 -15.10
N ILE A 37 -4.72 12.51 -14.51
CA ILE A 37 -4.04 13.69 -13.98
C ILE A 37 -3.37 14.32 -15.20
N PRO A 38 -3.80 15.51 -15.66
CA PRO A 38 -3.17 16.15 -16.80
C PRO A 38 -1.72 16.49 -16.45
N GLY A 39 -0.79 16.12 -17.33
CA GLY A 39 0.63 16.33 -17.13
C GLY A 39 1.47 15.21 -17.74
N ARG A 40 2.78 15.44 -17.84
CA ARG A 40 3.77 14.43 -18.24
C ARG A 40 4.78 14.28 -17.11
N ILE A 41 5.10 13.03 -16.76
CA ILE A 41 6.25 12.77 -15.89
C ILE A 41 7.48 13.05 -16.73
N CYS A 42 8.18 14.15 -16.47
CA CYS A 42 9.40 14.53 -17.16
C CYS A 42 10.57 14.26 -16.21
N GLY A 43 11.26 13.14 -16.42
CA GLY A 43 12.39 12.72 -15.58
C GLY A 43 13.24 11.68 -16.31
N ALA A 44 14.42 11.38 -15.75
CA ALA A 44 15.48 10.59 -16.39
C ALA A 44 15.05 9.19 -16.87
N ASP A 45 13.89 8.67 -16.44
CA ASP A 45 13.31 7.45 -16.99
C ASP A 45 11.77 7.42 -16.85
N ALA A 46 11.10 8.42 -17.42
CA ALA A 46 9.64 8.53 -17.40
C ALA A 46 8.93 7.28 -17.96
N THR A 47 9.50 6.66 -19.01
CA THR A 47 8.97 5.43 -19.61
C THR A 47 9.01 4.25 -18.63
N ARG A 48 10.12 4.06 -17.90
CA ARG A 48 10.20 3.03 -16.84
C ARG A 48 9.27 3.35 -15.68
N ALA A 49 9.15 4.61 -15.28
CA ALA A 49 8.22 5.02 -14.23
C ALA A 49 6.76 4.73 -14.62
N HIS A 50 6.39 4.94 -15.89
CA HIS A 50 5.06 4.60 -16.39
C HIS A 50 4.75 3.09 -16.28
N ARG A 51 5.75 2.21 -16.44
CA ARG A 51 5.58 0.76 -16.26
C ARG A 51 5.23 0.37 -14.82
N LEU A 52 5.60 1.15 -13.80
CA LEU A 52 5.14 0.91 -12.43
C LEU A 52 3.61 0.99 -12.32
N ARG A 53 2.98 1.86 -13.13
CA ARG A 53 1.52 2.05 -13.16
C ARG A 53 0.82 1.18 -14.20
N ALA A 54 1.46 0.94 -15.34
CA ALA A 54 0.87 0.24 -16.49
C ALA A 54 1.25 -1.26 -16.57
N GLY A 55 2.25 -1.70 -15.80
CA GLY A 55 2.84 -3.03 -15.95
C GLY A 55 3.75 -3.13 -17.18
N GLY A 56 3.89 -4.34 -17.73
CA GLY A 56 4.68 -4.59 -18.93
C GLY A 56 6.19 -4.53 -18.71
N PHE A 57 6.67 -4.96 -17.54
CA PHE A 57 8.10 -5.16 -17.33
C PHE A 57 8.61 -6.27 -18.27
N PRO A 58 9.79 -6.10 -18.89
CA PRO A 58 10.39 -7.18 -19.66
C PRO A 58 10.65 -8.38 -18.74
N ALA A 59 10.68 -9.57 -19.34
CA ALA A 59 11.10 -10.75 -18.61
C ALA A 59 12.51 -10.55 -18.03
N PRO A 60 12.78 -11.00 -16.79
CA PRO A 60 14.11 -10.91 -16.20
C PRO A 60 15.10 -11.75 -17.01
N SER A 61 16.29 -11.22 -17.25
CA SER A 61 17.37 -11.95 -17.95
C SER A 61 18.01 -13.03 -17.07
N ARG A 62 17.85 -12.94 -15.75
CA ARG A 62 18.37 -13.89 -14.76
C ARG A 62 17.43 -13.94 -13.57
N VAL A 63 17.25 -15.14 -13.02
CA VAL A 63 16.49 -15.38 -11.79
C VAL A 63 17.36 -16.20 -10.86
N GLU A 64 17.52 -15.71 -9.64
CA GLU A 64 18.31 -16.36 -8.59
C GLU A 64 17.47 -16.53 -7.35
N ARG A 65 17.78 -17.56 -6.56
CA ARG A 65 17.16 -17.82 -5.26
C ARG A 65 18.15 -17.49 -4.17
N ALA A 66 17.74 -16.67 -3.22
CA ALA A 66 18.51 -16.31 -2.05
C ALA A 66 17.63 -16.41 -0.80
N SER A 67 18.24 -16.72 0.34
CA SER A 67 17.52 -16.79 1.62
C SER A 67 17.04 -15.41 2.10
N CYS A 68 17.71 -14.33 1.67
CA CYS A 68 17.35 -12.95 1.93
C CYS A 68 17.81 -12.04 0.78
N VAL A 69 17.01 -11.02 0.44
CA VAL A 69 17.35 -10.00 -0.56
C VAL A 69 17.08 -8.62 0.03
N ILE A 70 18.08 -7.76 0.02
CA ILE A 70 17.93 -6.35 0.40
C ILE A 70 17.76 -5.53 -0.88
N VAL A 71 16.67 -4.76 -0.97
CA VAL A 71 16.34 -3.93 -2.14
C VAL A 71 16.48 -2.46 -1.78
N GLY A 72 17.55 -1.82 -2.29
CA GLY A 72 17.86 -0.41 -2.08
C GLY A 72 19.15 -0.21 -1.27
N GLY A 73 20.15 0.45 -1.87
CA GLY A 73 21.48 0.67 -1.27
C GLY A 73 21.61 1.96 -0.45
N GLY A 74 20.57 2.33 0.31
CA GLY A 74 20.63 3.47 1.22
C GLY A 74 21.25 3.11 2.58
N ILE A 75 21.44 4.10 3.46
CA ILE A 75 22.04 3.88 4.80
C ILE A 75 21.27 2.87 5.66
N ALA A 76 19.97 2.69 5.42
CA ALA A 76 19.12 1.74 6.14
C ALA A 76 19.18 0.31 5.57
N GLY A 77 19.82 0.12 4.41
CA GLY A 77 19.95 -1.16 3.72
C GLY A 77 21.36 -1.76 3.71
N LEU A 78 22.35 -1.04 4.27
CA LEU A 78 23.68 -1.55 4.59
C LEU A 78 23.71 -1.99 6.05
#